data_AF-A0AAV4ZI62-F1
#
_entry.id   AF-A0AAV4ZI62-F1
#
_cell.length_a   1.000
_cell.length_b   1.000
_cell.length_c   1.000
_cell.angle_alpha   90.00
_cell.angle_beta   90.00
_cell.angle_gamma   90.00
#
_symmetry.space_group_name_H-M   'P 1'
#
loop_
_entity.id
_entity.type
_entity.pdbx_description
1 polymer ?
#
loop_
_entity_poly.entity_id
_entity_poly.type
_entity_poly.pdbx_seq_one_letter_code
_entity_poly.pdbx_strand_id
1 'polypeptide(L)'
;MAARRPLCRIGGRNVELPAGDTVSGPNALFTGVATLPALTLLLAASTTTFTVVPAVTGDALLAGEPITVTPAADIPAGLNIAWARVVATNQVRIGLTANVALALSTMAFSVVATR
;
A
#
# COMPACT_ATOMS: atom_id res chain seq x y z
N MET A 1 -23.86 3.24 -17.82
CA MET A 1 -24.21 4.11 -16.68
C MET A 1 -22.95 4.84 -16.24
N ALA A 2 -22.95 6.17 -16.21
CA ALA A 2 -21.80 6.93 -15.70
C ALA A 2 -21.68 6.71 -14.19
N ALA A 3 -20.47 6.49 -13.68
CA ALA A 3 -20.22 6.34 -12.26
C ALA A 3 -20.64 7.60 -11.51
N ARG A 4 -21.41 7.44 -10.43
CA ARG A 4 -21.83 8.55 -9.57
C ARG A 4 -20.61 9.13 -8.87
N ARG A 5 -20.50 10.46 -8.84
CA ARG A 5 -19.37 11.16 -8.19
C ARG A 5 -19.45 11.03 -6.67
N PRO A 6 -18.29 11.01 -5.97
CA PRO A 6 -18.26 10.91 -4.52
C PRO A 6 -18.98 12.10 -3.86
N LEU A 7 -19.61 11.81 -2.72
CA LEU A 7 -20.21 12.83 -1.86
C LEU A 7 -19.15 13.40 -0.92
N CYS A 8 -19.04 14.72 -0.88
CA CYS A 8 -18.14 15.47 -0.01
C CYS A 8 -18.94 16.41 0.90
N ARG A 9 -18.40 16.72 2.09
CA ARG A 9 -19.05 17.64 3.03
C ARG A 9 -18.50 19.05 2.81
N ILE A 10 -19.28 19.89 2.14
CA ILE A 10 -18.92 21.29 1.83
C ILE A 10 -19.90 22.21 2.56
N GLY A 11 -19.40 23.14 3.38
CA GLY A 11 -20.24 24.08 4.13
C GLY A 11 -21.28 23.41 5.05
N GLY A 12 -20.94 22.23 5.60
CA GLY A 12 -21.84 21.47 6.48
C GLY A 12 -22.92 20.64 5.78
N ARG A 13 -22.99 20.66 4.44
CA ARG A 13 -23.92 19.86 3.63
C ARG A 13 -23.19 18.76 2.86
N ASN A 14 -23.85 17.63 2.64
CA ASN A 14 -23.35 16.57 1.77
C ASN A 14 -23.72 16.90 0.32
N VAL A 15 -22.72 17.15 -0.52
CA VAL A 15 -22.88 17.50 -1.94
C VAL A 15 -21.95 16.65 -2.80
N GLU A 16 -22.34 16.37 -4.04
CA GLU A 16 -21.47 15.69 -5.00
C GLU A 16 -20.28 16.58 -5.36
N LEU A 17 -19.10 15.99 -5.56
CA LEU A 17 -17.90 16.73 -5.93
C LEU A 17 -18.14 17.57 -7.21
N PRO A 18 -17.84 18.89 -7.20
CA PRO A 18 -18.04 19.76 -8.35
C PRO A 18 -17.34 19.25 -9.62
N ALA A 19 -17.94 19.51 -10.78
CA ALA A 19 -17.35 19.11 -12.06
C ALA A 19 -16.05 19.88 -12.31
N GLY A 20 -14.94 19.16 -12.49
CA GLY A 20 -13.61 19.76 -12.71
C GLY A 20 -12.79 19.95 -11.44
N ASP A 21 -13.36 19.67 -10.28
CA ASP A 21 -12.63 19.60 -9.02
C ASP A 21 -12.17 18.16 -8.81
N THR A 22 -10.89 17.97 -8.56
CA THR A 22 -10.37 16.72 -8.02
C THR A 22 -10.25 16.95 -6.53
N VAL A 23 -10.82 16.06 -5.71
CA VAL A 23 -10.27 15.94 -4.37
C VAL A 23 -8.81 15.58 -4.62
N SER A 24 -7.85 16.46 -4.31
CA SER A 24 -6.49 16.00 -4.04
C SER A 24 -6.69 14.99 -2.91
N GLY A 25 -6.75 13.72 -3.31
CA GLY A 25 -7.66 12.77 -2.69
C GLY A 25 -7.36 12.64 -1.20
N PRO A 26 -8.34 12.31 -0.34
CA PRO A 26 -7.96 11.64 0.89
C PRO A 26 -7.03 10.50 0.50
N ASN A 27 -5.85 10.43 1.13
CA ASN A 27 -4.87 9.38 0.96
C ASN A 27 -5.51 8.07 0.47
N ALA A 28 -5.15 7.59 -0.72
CA ALA A 28 -5.81 6.42 -1.28
C ALA A 28 -5.31 5.17 -0.54
N LEU A 29 -6.26 4.43 0.04
CA LEU A 29 -5.98 3.24 0.83
C LEU A 29 -6.02 2.00 -0.07
N PHE A 30 -4.98 1.21 0.02
CA PHE A 30 -4.85 -0.07 -0.65
C PHE A 30 -4.47 -1.15 0.36
N THR A 31 -4.81 -2.39 0.06
CA THR A 31 -4.42 -3.56 0.86
C THR A 31 -3.84 -4.63 -0.03
N GLY A 32 -2.78 -5.28 0.41
CA GLY A 32 -2.18 -6.41 -0.30
C GLY A 32 -1.63 -7.44 0.66
N VAL A 33 -1.47 -8.67 0.18
CA VAL A 33 -0.81 -9.75 0.93
C VAL A 33 0.49 -10.07 0.23
N ALA A 34 1.60 -10.02 0.97
CA ALA A 34 2.90 -10.37 0.47
C ALA A 34 3.37 -11.68 1.12
N THR A 35 4.01 -12.54 0.32
CA THR A 35 4.73 -13.69 0.84
C THR A 35 6.15 -13.26 1.15
N LEU A 36 6.51 -13.24 2.43
CA LEU A 36 7.86 -12.96 2.88
C LEU A 36 8.73 -14.18 2.57
N PRO A 37 9.88 -14.00 1.88
CA PRO A 37 10.78 -15.10 1.59
C PRO A 37 11.36 -15.66 2.88
N ALA A 38 11.73 -16.94 2.84
CA ALA A 38 12.57 -17.48 3.90
C ALA A 38 13.91 -16.75 3.90
N LEU A 39 14.27 -16.16 5.03
CA LEU A 39 15.53 -15.47 5.24
C LEU A 39 16.39 -16.34 6.16
N THR A 40 17.56 -16.75 5.69
CA THR A 40 18.58 -17.31 6.58
C THR A 40 19.43 -16.17 7.12
N LEU A 41 20.03 -16.33 8.30
CA LEU A 41 20.91 -15.33 8.95
C LEU A 41 22.07 -14.81 8.07
N LEU A 42 22.29 -15.41 6.90
CA LEU A 42 23.34 -15.07 5.94
C LEU A 42 22.88 -14.07 4.86
N LEU A 43 21.58 -13.81 4.71
CA LEU A 43 21.04 -12.85 3.73
C LEU A 43 20.59 -11.57 4.45
N ALA A 44 21.46 -10.56 4.45
CA ALA A 44 21.21 -9.27 5.10
C ALA A 44 20.02 -8.48 4.50
N ALA A 45 19.62 -8.79 3.26
CA ALA A 45 18.51 -8.11 2.59
C ALA A 45 17.77 -9.02 1.60
N SER A 46 16.46 -8.82 1.48
CA SER A 46 15.64 -9.42 0.43
C SER A 46 14.57 -8.45 -0.04
N THR A 47 13.87 -8.79 -1.13
CA THR A 47 12.77 -8.00 -1.64
C THR A 47 11.57 -8.89 -1.95
N THR A 48 10.38 -8.40 -1.63
CA THR A 48 9.12 -9.03 -2.01
C THR A 48 8.30 -8.05 -2.85
N THR A 49 7.67 -8.56 -3.91
CA THR A 49 6.69 -7.79 -4.69
C THR A 49 5.31 -8.41 -4.49
N PHE A 50 4.29 -7.58 -4.30
CA PHE A 50 2.93 -8.03 -4.11
C PHE A 50 1.94 -7.08 -4.80
N THR A 51 0.78 -7.63 -5.14
CA THR A 51 -0.33 -6.88 -5.72
C THR A 51 -1.18 -6.27 -4.61
N VAL A 52 -1.64 -5.05 -4.83
CA VAL A 52 -2.54 -4.35 -3.92
C VAL A 52 -3.90 -4.14 -4.57
N VAL A 53 -4.93 -4.11 -3.74
CA VAL A 53 -6.33 -3.86 -4.13
C VAL A 53 -6.75 -2.54 -3.47
N PRO A 54 -7.34 -1.61 -4.22
CA PRO A 54 -7.85 -0.36 -3.65
C PRO A 54 -9.04 -0.62 -2.74
N ALA A 55 -9.17 0.17 -1.67
CA ALA A 55 -10.35 0.17 -0.82
C ALA A 55 -11.59 0.75 -1.53
N VAL A 56 -11.37 1.67 -2.48
CA VAL A 56 -12.42 2.28 -3.31
C VAL A 56 -12.26 1.83 -4.75
N THR A 57 -13.30 1.20 -5.30
CA THR A 57 -13.31 0.75 -6.69
C THR A 57 -13.04 1.91 -7.65
N GLY A 58 -12.02 1.77 -8.49
CA GLY A 58 -11.60 2.79 -9.46
C GLY A 58 -10.28 3.47 -9.12
N ASP A 59 -9.81 3.36 -7.87
CA ASP A 59 -8.45 3.79 -7.52
C ASP A 59 -7.41 2.84 -8.10
N ALA A 60 -6.31 3.41 -8.59
CA ALA A 60 -5.19 2.66 -9.14
C ALA A 60 -3.90 3.30 -8.69
N LEU A 61 -3.00 2.52 -8.10
CA LEU A 61 -1.69 2.97 -7.65
C LEU A 61 -0.72 2.98 -8.83
N LEU A 62 -0.17 4.12 -9.22
CA LEU A 62 0.75 4.23 -10.35
C LEU A 62 2.22 4.06 -9.94
N ALA A 63 3.04 3.55 -10.85
CA ALA A 63 4.46 3.38 -10.62
C ALA A 63 5.13 4.71 -10.24
N GLY A 64 5.96 4.68 -9.19
CA GLY A 64 6.63 5.86 -8.67
C GLY A 64 5.80 6.74 -7.73
N GLU A 65 4.52 6.43 -7.49
CA GLU A 65 3.74 7.17 -6.48
C GLU A 65 4.36 7.04 -5.08
N PRO A 66 4.41 8.14 -4.30
CA PRO A 66 4.84 8.08 -2.91
C PRO A 66 3.82 7.31 -2.07
N ILE A 67 4.32 6.36 -1.28
CA ILE A 67 3.50 5.47 -0.46
C ILE A 67 4.03 5.35 0.95
N THR A 68 3.12 5.11 1.88
CA THR A 68 3.43 4.59 3.23
C THR A 68 2.91 3.17 3.32
N VAL A 69 3.74 2.25 3.80
CA VAL A 69 3.36 0.84 3.98
C VAL A 69 3.36 0.50 5.45
N THR A 70 2.26 -0.07 5.92
CA THR A 70 2.08 -0.49 7.31
C THR A 70 1.69 -1.97 7.32
N PRO A 71 2.39 -2.84 8.06
CA PRO A 71 1.99 -4.23 8.23
C PRO A 71 0.70 -4.31 9.06
N ALA A 72 -0.18 -5.28 8.76
CA ALA A 72 -1.45 -5.47 9.47
C ALA A 72 -1.29 -6.12 10.85
N ALA A 73 -0.11 -6.67 11.14
CA ALA A 73 0.29 -7.24 12.41
C ALA A 73 1.74 -6.85 12.69
N ASP A 74 2.18 -6.97 13.94
CA ASP A 74 3.56 -6.70 14.31
C ASP A 74 4.52 -7.58 13.51
N ILE A 75 5.55 -6.95 12.95
CA ILE A 75 6.63 -7.68 12.28
C ILE A 75 7.45 -8.45 13.32
N PRO A 76 7.91 -9.67 13.01
CA PRO A 76 8.77 -10.44 13.91
C PRO A 76 10.00 -9.63 14.33
N ALA A 77 10.37 -9.74 15.61
CA ALA A 77 11.54 -9.05 16.14
C ALA A 77 12.79 -9.38 15.30
N GLY A 78 13.49 -8.35 14.83
CA GLY A 78 14.66 -8.48 13.99
C GLY A 78 14.40 -8.49 12.48
N LEU A 79 13.15 -8.43 12.02
CA LEU A 79 12.78 -8.10 10.63
C LEU A 79 12.43 -6.61 10.53
N ASN A 80 12.96 -5.91 9.53
CA ASN A 80 12.67 -4.50 9.29
C ASN A 80 12.32 -4.26 7.83
N ILE A 81 11.37 -3.35 7.58
CA ILE A 81 11.07 -2.83 6.25
C ILE A 81 12.03 -1.66 5.99
N ALA A 82 13.01 -1.86 5.12
CA ALA A 82 14.01 -0.84 4.80
C ALA A 82 13.47 0.24 3.85
N TRP A 83 12.62 -0.15 2.91
CA TRP A 83 11.99 0.75 1.96
C TRP A 83 10.77 0.09 1.33
N ALA A 84 9.89 0.91 0.75
CA ALA A 84 8.77 0.47 -0.06
C ALA A 84 8.63 1.39 -1.28
N ARG A 85 8.27 0.83 -2.44
CA ARG A 85 7.99 1.62 -3.65
C ARG A 85 6.98 0.93 -4.55
N VAL A 86 6.24 1.73 -5.32
CA VAL A 86 5.37 1.22 -6.38
C VAL A 86 6.19 0.91 -7.62
N VAL A 87 6.15 -0.34 -8.08
CA VAL A 87 6.96 -0.82 -9.22
C VAL A 87 6.17 -0.92 -10.52
N ALA A 88 4.85 -1.11 -10.42
CA ALA A 88 3.92 -1.15 -11.55
C ALA A 88 2.52 -0.82 -11.03
N THR A 89 1.54 -0.70 -11.93
CA THR A 89 0.15 -0.42 -11.54
C THR A 89 -0.34 -1.44 -10.52
N ASN A 90 -0.79 -0.97 -9.35
CA ASN A 90 -1.25 -1.82 -8.24
C ASN A 90 -0.22 -2.87 -7.77
N GLN A 91 1.08 -2.62 -7.96
CA GLN A 91 2.15 -3.48 -7.48
C GLN A 91 3.16 -2.72 -6.63
N VAL A 92 3.37 -3.21 -5.42
CA VAL A 92 4.30 -2.65 -4.45
C VAL A 92 5.45 -3.62 -4.24
N ARG A 93 6.67 -3.10 -4.23
CA ARG A 93 7.86 -3.84 -3.80
C ARG A 93 8.34 -3.28 -2.47
N ILE A 94 8.58 -4.17 -1.52
CA ILE A 94 9.19 -3.87 -0.23
C ILE A 94 10.59 -4.47 -0.17
N GLY A 95 11.52 -3.68 0.35
CA GLY A 95 12.84 -4.14 0.76
C GLY A 95 12.83 -4.51 2.23
N LEU A 96 13.29 -5.71 2.53
CA LEU A 96 13.36 -6.27 3.87
C LEU A 96 14.82 -6.43 4.26
N THR A 97 15.11 -6.17 5.54
CA THR A 97 16.39 -6.48 6.18
C THR A 97 16.12 -7.30 7.42
N ALA A 98 16.93 -8.31 7.69
CA ALA A 98 16.71 -9.19 8.83
C ALA A 98 18.02 -9.51 9.57
N ASN A 99 17.95 -9.47 10.89
CA ASN A 99 18.99 -9.96 11.80
C ASN A 99 18.60 -11.29 12.46
N VAL A 100 17.53 -11.92 11.95
CA VAL A 100 16.93 -13.15 12.46
C VAL A 100 16.60 -14.05 11.27
N ALA A 101 16.68 -15.36 11.47
CA ALA A 101 16.19 -16.32 10.47
C ALA A 101 14.65 -16.29 10.43
N LEU A 102 14.09 -16.07 9.25
CA LEU A 102 12.65 -16.08 9.02
C LEU A 102 12.28 -17.31 8.18
N ALA A 103 11.30 -18.09 8.64
CA ALA A 103 10.64 -19.07 7.79
C ALA A 103 9.71 -18.36 6.78
N LEU A 104 9.41 -19.01 5.67
CA LEU A 104 8.44 -18.50 4.71
C LEU A 104 7.11 -18.20 5.43
N SER A 105 6.62 -16.98 5.29
CA SER A 105 5.39 -16.52 5.95
C SER A 105 4.62 -15.56 5.05
N THR A 106 3.31 -15.49 5.24
CA THR A 106 2.44 -14.53 4.56
C THR A 106 2.10 -13.39 5.50
N MET A 107 2.13 -12.17 5.00
CA MET A 107 1.80 -10.98 5.78
C MET A 107 0.95 -10.03 4.95
N ALA A 108 -0.12 -9.54 5.57
CA ALA A 108 -0.96 -8.49 4.99
C ALA A 108 -0.34 -7.11 5.27
N PHE A 109 -0.43 -6.24 4.28
CA PHE A 109 0.05 -4.87 4.33
C PHE A 109 -1.07 -3.92 3.91
N SER A 110 -1.20 -2.84 4.66
CA SER A 110 -1.93 -1.65 4.24
C SER A 110 -0.96 -0.68 3.57
N VAL A 111 -1.33 -0.19 2.40
CA VAL A 111 -0.55 0.76 1.62
C VAL A 111 -1.38 2.02 1.44
N VAL A 112 -0.79 3.15 1.79
CA VAL A 112 -1.42 4.45 1.72
C VAL A 112 -0.67 5.29 0.70
N ALA A 113 -1.32 5.63 -0.42
CA ALA A 113 -0.76 6.57 -1.39
C ALA A 113 -1.07 7.99 -0.95
N THR A 114 -0.03 8.80 -0.77
CA THR A 114 -0.16 10.23 -0.45
C THR A 114 -0.32 10.98 -1.76
N ARG A 115 -1.53 11.49 -2.04
CA ARG A 115 -1.88 12.20 -3.27
C ARG A 115 -2.25 13.65 -2.99
#